data_AF-A0A836QI99-F1
#
_entry.id   AF-A0A836QI99-F1
#
_cell.length_a   1.000
_cell.length_b   1.000
_cell.length_c   1.000
_cell.angle_alpha   90.00
_cell.angle_beta   90.00
_cell.angle_gamma   90.00
#
_symmetry.space_group_name_H-M   'P 1'
#
loop_
_entity.id
_entity.type
_entity.pdbx_description
1 polymer ?
#
loop_
_entity_poly.entity_id
_entity_poly.type
_entity_poly.pdbx_seq_one_letter_code
_entity_poly.pdbx_strand_id
1 'polypeptide(L)'
;TLVSVLLGVSRYFPFAPARGLLRPYISAELGTFISSLEGRTIGESSAKWTRTMGSFGGQLGAGVDIQINRHFMLGARAAYNLMTDFDEPVGGRYNYNGGEFRIGVSWLFGRGDS
;
A
#
# COMPACT_ATOMS: atom_id res chain seq x y z
N THR A 1 -2.18 10.55 10.66
CA THR A 1 -1.50 9.48 9.90
C THR A 1 -2.33 9.13 8.67
N LEU A 2 -1.71 8.59 7.61
CA LEU A 2 -2.41 8.14 6.41
C LEU A 2 -2.55 6.61 6.46
N VAL A 3 -3.78 6.12 6.32
CA VAL A 3 -4.10 4.69 6.24
C VAL A 3 -4.80 4.46 4.92
N SER A 4 -4.37 3.46 4.16
CA SER A 4 -5.00 3.09 2.89
C SER A 4 -5.69 1.74 2.99
N VAL A 5 -6.87 1.65 2.40
CA VAL A 5 -7.60 0.39 2.20
C VAL A 5 -7.76 0.23 0.70
N LEU A 6 -6.99 -0.69 0.12
CA LEU A 6 -6.88 -0.88 -1.32
C LEU A 6 -7.27 -2.32 -1.69
N LEU A 7 -8.00 -2.45 -2.79
CA LEU A 7 -8.33 -3.71 -3.42
C LEU A 7 -7.76 -3.71 -4.83
N GLY A 8 -7.19 -4.83 -5.27
CA GLY A 8 -6.65 -4.91 -6.60
C GLY A 8 -6.27 -6.28 -7.07
N VAL A 9 -5.58 -6.29 -8.21
CA VAL A 9 -5.15 -7.49 -8.91
C VAL A 9 -3.63 -7.46 -9.07
N SER A 10 -3.01 -8.62 -8.87
CA SER A 10 -1.59 -8.83 -9.15
C SER A 10 -1.45 -9.90 -10.22
N ARG A 11 -0.65 -9.60 -11.25
CA ARG A 11 -0.35 -10.52 -12.34
C ARG A 11 1.12 -10.94 -12.26
N TYR A 12 1.33 -12.21 -11.95
CA TYR A 12 2.65 -12.83 -11.94
C TYR A 12 3.09 -13.20 -13.34
N PHE A 13 4.38 -13.01 -13.62
CA PHE A 13 4.98 -13.41 -14.88
C PHE A 13 5.51 -14.85 -14.82
N PRO A 14 5.43 -15.61 -15.92
CA PRO A 14 5.84 -17.02 -15.96
C PRO A 14 7.37 -17.20 -16.06
N PHE A 15 8.14 -16.14 -16.32
CA PHE A 15 9.60 -16.20 -16.42
C PHE A 15 10.23 -15.96 -15.03
N ALA A 16 10.48 -17.04 -14.29
CA ALA A 16 11.27 -16.98 -13.07
C ALA A 16 12.76 -17.11 -13.42
N PRO A 17 13.61 -16.07 -13.22
CA PRO A 17 15.06 -16.24 -13.30
C PRO A 17 15.50 -17.09 -12.10
N ALA A 18 15.87 -18.34 -12.39
CA ALA A 18 16.31 -19.40 -11.46
C ALA A 18 15.20 -20.14 -10.66
N ARG A 19 15.17 -21.47 -10.84
CA ARG A 19 14.52 -22.51 -10.01
C ARG A 19 13.09 -22.25 -9.49
N GLY A 20 12.29 -21.42 -10.17
CA GLY A 20 10.88 -21.18 -9.80
C GLY A 20 10.66 -20.46 -8.47
N LEU A 21 11.74 -20.01 -7.81
CA LEU A 21 11.67 -19.40 -6.47
C LEU A 21 11.26 -17.93 -6.53
N LEU A 22 11.73 -17.19 -7.54
CA LEU A 22 11.48 -15.76 -7.71
C LEU A 22 10.35 -15.51 -8.70
N ARG A 23 9.30 -14.83 -8.24
CA ARG A 23 8.04 -14.61 -8.95
C ARG A 23 7.80 -13.11 -9.08
N PRO A 24 8.21 -12.49 -10.20
CA PRO A 24 7.96 -11.08 -10.44
C PRO A 24 6.49 -10.87 -10.81
N TYR A 25 5.92 -9.73 -10.42
CA TYR A 25 4.55 -9.36 -10.73
C TYR A 25 4.39 -7.86 -10.97
N ILE A 26 3.32 -7.51 -11.69
CA ILE A 26 2.74 -6.17 -11.70
C ILE A 26 1.42 -6.18 -10.95
N SER A 27 1.04 -5.04 -10.38
CA SER A 27 -0.17 -4.88 -9.58
C SER A 27 -0.87 -3.57 -9.91
N ALA A 28 -2.19 -3.61 -9.85
CA ALA A 28 -3.05 -2.44 -9.94
C ALA A 28 -4.11 -2.53 -8.85
N GLU A 29 -4.23 -1.47 -8.06
CA GLU A 29 -5.12 -1.39 -6.91
C GLU A 29 -5.91 -0.09 -6.93
N LEU A 30 -7.14 -0.12 -6.40
CA LEU A 30 -8.02 1.02 -6.22
C LEU A 30 -8.59 0.98 -4.80
N GLY A 31 -8.84 2.13 -4.21
CA GLY A 31 -9.49 2.19 -2.92
C GLY A 31 -9.41 3.55 -2.26
N THR A 32 -9.63 3.53 -0.95
CA THR A 32 -9.77 4.73 -0.14
C THR A 32 -8.53 4.97 0.70
N PHE A 33 -8.13 6.22 0.77
CA PHE A 33 -7.07 6.71 1.64
C PHE A 33 -7.71 7.56 2.72
N ILE A 34 -7.56 7.11 3.96
CA ILE A 34 -8.11 7.73 5.16
C ILE A 34 -6.96 8.45 5.85
N SER A 35 -7.11 9.76 6.05
CA SER A 35 -6.15 10.53 6.83
C SER A 35 -6.77 11.02 8.13
N SER A 36 -6.03 10.87 9.22
CA SER A 36 -6.32 11.51 10.51
C SER A 36 -5.32 12.63 10.77
N LEU A 37 -5.82 13.84 11.01
CA LEU A 37 -5.02 14.90 11.63
C LEU A 37 -5.40 14.98 13.11
N GLU A 38 -4.37 14.94 13.95
CA GLU A 38 -4.49 15.27 15.37
C GLU A 38 -3.67 16.53 15.65
N GLY A 39 -4.31 17.56 16.19
CA GLY A 39 -3.65 18.80 16.60
C GLY A 39 -3.93 19.11 18.07
N ARG A 40 -2.97 19.79 18.73
CA ARG A 40 -3.15 20.35 20.08
C ARG A 40 -2.91 21.85 20.01
N THR A 41 -3.93 22.66 20.29
CA THR A 41 -3.79 24.11 20.40
C THR A 41 -3.00 24.45 21.66
N ILE A 42 -1.93 25.23 21.53
CA ILE A 42 -1.14 25.71 22.69
C ILE A 42 -1.76 27.05 23.13
N GLY A 43 -2.36 27.09 24.32
CA GLY A 43 -2.92 28.31 24.92
C GLY A 43 -4.37 28.21 25.42
N GLU A 44 -5.10 27.17 25.03
CA GLU A 44 -6.45 26.87 25.57
C GLU A 44 -6.45 25.47 26.19
N SER A 45 -7.13 25.33 27.33
CA SER A 45 -7.27 24.06 28.02
C SER A 45 -8.03 23.05 27.15
N SER A 46 -7.29 22.11 26.58
CA SER A 46 -7.77 20.76 26.23
C SER A 46 -8.81 20.62 25.10
N ALA A 47 -8.82 21.49 24.09
CA ALA A 47 -9.56 21.21 22.85
C ALA A 47 -8.72 20.33 21.90
N LYS A 48 -8.79 18.99 22.06
CA LYS A 48 -8.28 18.03 21.08
C LYS A 48 -9.25 18.00 19.90
N TRP A 49 -8.82 18.40 18.71
CA TRP A 49 -9.62 18.26 17.49
C TRP A 49 -9.06 17.14 16.62
N THR A 50 -9.97 16.30 16.11
CA THR A 50 -9.67 15.21 15.19
C THR A 50 -10.49 15.43 13.93
N ARG A 51 -9.81 15.61 12.79
CA ARG A 51 -10.47 15.72 11.49
C ARG A 51 -10.07 14.51 10.66
N THR A 52 -11.07 13.73 10.24
CA THR A 52 -10.91 12.57 9.36
C THR A 52 -11.37 12.96 7.97
N MET A 53 -10.50 12.77 6.99
CA MET A 53 -10.79 13.03 5.58
C MET A 53 -10.47 11.78 4.77
N GLY A 54 -11.35 11.44 3.82
CA GLY A 54 -11.18 10.33 2.89
C GLY A 54 -10.95 10.85 1.47
N SER A 55 -10.03 10.24 0.74
CA SER A 55 -9.88 10.40 -0.71
C SER A 55 -9.93 9.04 -1.39
N PHE A 56 -10.38 9.01 -2.64
CA PHE A 56 -10.38 7.82 -3.48
C PHE A 56 -9.22 7.90 -4.48
N GLY A 57 -8.57 6.77 -4.72
CA GLY A 57 -7.46 6.72 -5.66
C GLY A 57 -7.05 5.29 -5.94
N GLY A 58 -5.84 5.15 -6.46
CA GLY A 58 -5.25 3.87 -6.78
C GLY A 58 -3.75 3.81 -6.63
N GLN A 59 -3.22 2.61 -6.85
CA GLN A 59 -1.80 2.34 -6.91
C GLN A 59 -1.50 1.47 -8.13
N LEU A 60 -0.45 1.83 -8.85
CA LEU A 60 0.18 0.93 -9.81
C LEU A 60 1.54 0.53 -9.26
N GLY A 61 1.88 -0.75 -9.29
CA GLY A 61 3.13 -1.21 -8.72
C GLY A 61 3.70 -2.44 -9.40
N ALA A 62 4.97 -2.69 -9.12
CA ALA A 62 5.69 -3.88 -9.51
C ALA A 62 6.41 -4.46 -8.29
N GLY A 63 6.50 -5.78 -8.23
CA GLY A 63 7.12 -6.46 -7.11
C GLY A 63 7.75 -7.79 -7.49
N VAL A 64 8.46 -8.34 -6.52
CA VAL A 64 9.07 -9.67 -6.59
C VAL A 64 8.73 -10.40 -5.32
N ASP A 65 8.24 -11.63 -5.47
CA ASP A 65 8.07 -12.53 -4.34
C ASP A 65 9.00 -13.72 -4.46
N ILE A 66 9.54 -14.16 -3.33
CA ILE A 66 10.43 -15.29 -3.19
C ILE A 66 9.72 -16.35 -2.33
N GLN A 67 9.43 -17.50 -2.92
CA GLN A 67 8.80 -18.60 -2.19
C GLN A 67 9.85 -19.34 -1.36
N ILE A 68 9.78 -19.19 -0.04
CA ILE A 68 10.74 -19.80 0.89
C ILE A 68 10.41 -21.26 1.11
N ASN A 69 9.13 -21.59 1.23
CA ASN A 69 8.64 -22.97 1.35
C ASN A 69 7.16 -23.04 0.91
N ARG A 70 6.50 -24.17 1.15
CA ARG A 70 5.08 -24.37 0.78
C ARG A 70 4.08 -23.43 1.47
N HIS A 71 4.47 -22.77 2.57
CA HIS A 71 3.59 -21.95 3.41
C HIS A 71 4.00 -20.48 3.44
N PHE A 72 5.21 -20.11 3.04
CA PHE A 72 5.73 -18.75 3.23
C PHE A 72 6.34 -18.16 1.97
N MET A 73 6.04 -16.87 1.73
CA MET A 73 6.67 -16.04 0.70
C MET A 73 7.22 -14.75 1.32
N LEU A 74 8.38 -14.32 0.86
CA LEU A 74 8.94 -12.98 1.14
C LEU A 74 8.74 -12.10 -0.08
N GLY A 75 8.20 -10.90 0.10
CA GLY A 75 7.88 -9.99 -0.99
C GLY A 75 8.51 -8.62 -0.81
N ALA A 76 8.91 -8.02 -1.94
CA ALA A 76 9.25 -6.61 -2.03
C ALA A 76 8.45 -5.97 -3.18
N ARG A 77 7.88 -4.79 -2.95
CA ARG A 77 7.07 -4.07 -3.92
C ARG A 77 7.41 -2.59 -3.94
N ALA A 78 7.50 -2.03 -5.14
CA ALA A 78 7.47 -0.61 -5.38
C ALA A 78 6.14 -0.24 -6.06
N ALA A 79 5.49 0.82 -5.59
CA ALA A 79 4.23 1.30 -6.15
C ALA A 79 4.24 2.82 -6.28
N TYR A 80 3.39 3.34 -7.16
CA TYR A 80 3.13 4.76 -7.27
C TYR A 80 1.67 5.02 -6.95
N ASN A 81 1.44 5.92 -5.98
CA ASN A 81 0.11 6.39 -5.59
C ASN A 81 -0.42 7.37 -6.64
N LEU A 82 -1.58 7.03 -7.20
CA LEU A 82 -2.36 7.87 -8.11
C LEU A 82 -3.67 8.22 -7.41
N MET A 83 -3.68 9.34 -6.70
CA MET A 83 -4.81 9.84 -5.96
C MET A 83 -5.27 11.15 -6.59
N THR A 84 -6.59 11.37 -6.61
CA THR A 84 -7.12 12.71 -6.92
C THR A 84 -6.76 13.64 -5.77
N ASP A 85 -6.56 14.93 -6.09
CA ASP A 85 -6.28 15.95 -5.06
C ASP A 85 -7.38 15.94 -3.99
N PHE A 86 -7.01 16.15 -2.73
CA PHE A 86 -7.98 16.31 -1.65
C PHE A 86 -8.64 17.69 -1.75
N ASP A 87 -9.97 17.76 -1.55
CA ASP A 87 -10.73 19.02 -1.60
C ASP A 87 -10.24 20.06 -0.56
N GLU A 88 -9.61 19.62 0.54
CA GLU A 88 -9.01 20.47 1.56
C GLU A 88 -7.63 19.93 2.01
N PRO A 89 -6.68 20.80 2.41
CA PRO A 89 -5.32 20.38 2.69
C PRO A 89 -5.24 19.50 3.93
N VAL A 90 -4.74 18.28 3.75
CA VAL A 90 -4.47 17.32 4.82
C VAL A 90 -2.97 17.40 5.12
N GLY A 91 -2.59 17.64 6.37
CA GLY A 91 -1.17 17.71 6.77
C GLY A 91 -0.34 18.79 6.07
N GLY A 92 -0.99 19.84 5.55
CA GLY A 92 -0.35 20.90 4.77
C GLY A 92 -0.07 20.54 3.31
N ARG A 93 -0.58 19.41 2.79
CA ARG A 93 -0.46 19.02 1.38
C ARG A 93 -1.82 18.63 0.81
N TYR A 94 -2.08 19.07 -0.42
CA TYR A 94 -3.27 18.68 -1.19
C TYR A 94 -3.09 17.35 -1.94
N ASN A 95 -1.83 16.92 -2.10
CA ASN A 95 -1.45 15.81 -2.95
C ASN A 95 -0.45 14.89 -2.25
N TYR A 96 -0.77 13.60 -2.21
CA TYR A 96 0.04 12.53 -1.63
C TYR A 96 0.50 11.51 -2.69
N ASN A 97 0.45 11.88 -3.97
CA ASN A 97 1.02 11.09 -5.05
C ASN A 97 2.52 10.93 -4.82
N GLY A 98 2.99 9.71 -4.97
CA GLY A 98 4.38 9.41 -4.68
C GLY A 98 4.68 7.92 -4.70
N GLY A 99 5.97 7.64 -4.73
CA GLY A 99 6.51 6.30 -4.63
C GLY A 99 6.29 5.72 -3.23
N GLU A 100 5.92 4.45 -3.19
CA GLU A 100 5.78 3.65 -1.98
C GLU A 100 6.59 2.37 -2.13
N PHE A 101 7.28 1.97 -1.06
CA PHE A 101 7.99 0.70 -0.99
C PHE A 101 7.42 -0.14 0.15
N ARG A 102 7.12 -1.40 -0.12
CA ARG A 102 6.66 -2.38 0.87
C ARG A 102 7.60 -3.59 0.86
N ILE A 103 7.90 -4.09 2.05
CA ILE A 103 8.55 -5.39 2.27
C ILE A 103 7.62 -6.17 3.20
N GLY A 104 7.37 -7.44 2.90
CA GLY A 104 6.40 -8.23 3.65
C GLY A 104 6.68 -9.72 3.66
N VAL A 105 6.03 -10.41 4.58
CA VAL A 105 5.96 -11.87 4.66
C VAL A 105 4.51 -12.29 4.48
N SER A 106 4.27 -13.25 3.59
CA SER A 106 2.94 -13.76 3.28
C SER A 106 2.83 -15.23 3.67
N TRP A 107 1.68 -15.61 4.23
CA TRP A 107 1.33 -17.00 4.47
C TRP A 107 0.47 -17.54 3.32
N LEU A 108 0.90 -18.65 2.72
CA LEU A 108 0.20 -19.35 1.66
C LEU A 108 -0.73 -20.42 2.22
N PHE A 109 -2.00 -20.37 1.83
CA PHE A 109 -2.99 -21.40 2.13
C PHE A 109 -3.13 -22.34 0.92
N GLY A 110 -3.05 -23.65 1.15
CA GLY A 110 -3.15 -24.70 0.12
C GLY A 110 -1.84 -25.47 -0.10
N ARG A 111 -1.86 -26.48 -0.97
CA ARG A 111 -0.62 -27.09 -1.47
C ARG A 111 0.01 -26.08 -2.42
N GLY A 112 1.00 -25.31 -1.95
CA GLY A 112 1.88 -24.55 -2.85
C GLY A 112 2.42 -25.50 -3.91
N ASP A 113 2.24 -25.15 -5.18
CA ASP A 113 2.45 -26.05 -6.33
C ASP A 113 3.74 -26.86 -6.17
N SER A 114 3.58 -28.17 -6.30
CA SER A 114 4.63 -29.18 -6.14
C SER A 114 5.40 -29.42 -7.42
#